data_AF-A0A518EXD0-F1
#
_entry.id   AF-A0A518EXD0-F1
#
_cell.length_a   1.000
_cell.length_b   1.000
_cell.length_c   1.000
_cell.angle_alpha   90.00
_cell.angle_beta   90.00
_cell.angle_gamma   90.00
#
_symmetry.space_group_name_H-M   'P 1'
#
loop_
_entity.id
_entity.type
_entity.pdbx_description
1 polymer ?
#
loop_
_entity_poly.entity_id
_entity_poly.type
_entity_poly.pdbx_seq_one_letter_code
_entity_poly.pdbx_strand_id
1 'polypeptide(L)'
;MHDDLTLRTVDSFDALLRTPFEGACNALRWRRELKGDFDEVLAALDLTEDIQPVDEDWLRDAALSPNGRLAASVLLEDLRLLQDAGHEPELNAIGAYPMDPDEELPTDVYSFHVDSATAPTDTFLCCYAGRTSEGLRRADAIRTVDVPELRARLLASFGGADGGSFEAFLKETHQDLHFVERPGARPFSFGHGQLWRLAVQYPGAPVEAFIHRAPRHEPGDGRRLLLIS
;
A
#
# COMPACT_ATOMS: atom_id res chain seq x y z
N MET A 1 -2.25 12.96 24.40
CA MET A 1 -3.13 12.22 23.46
C MET A 1 -3.36 13.18 22.31
N HIS A 2 -2.44 13.22 21.34
CA HIS A 2 -2.64 14.07 20.16
C HIS A 2 -3.64 13.34 19.27
N ASP A 3 -4.80 13.95 19.06
CA ASP A 3 -5.72 13.51 18.02
C ASP A 3 -4.93 13.46 16.71
N ASP A 4 -4.88 12.26 16.14
CA ASP A 4 -4.12 11.95 14.92
C ASP A 4 -4.92 12.49 13.72
N LEU A 5 -4.83 13.80 13.48
CA LEU A 5 -5.60 14.50 12.44
C LEU A 5 -5.33 13.98 11.01
N THR A 6 -4.33 13.10 10.82
CA THR A 6 -3.99 12.53 9.51
C THR A 6 -4.76 11.25 9.16
N LEU A 7 -5.27 10.52 10.17
CA LEU A 7 -5.92 9.23 9.98
C LEU A 7 -7.37 9.28 10.47
N ARG A 8 -8.31 8.87 9.64
CA ARG A 8 -9.72 8.80 10.02
C ARG A 8 -10.25 7.37 9.91
N THR A 9 -11.07 6.98 10.88
CA THR A 9 -11.80 5.70 10.85
C THR A 9 -13.24 5.96 10.46
N VAL A 10 -13.77 5.08 9.60
CA VAL A 10 -15.17 5.06 9.16
C VAL A 10 -15.74 3.65 9.33
N ASP A 11 -17.05 3.54 9.39
CA ASP A 11 -17.74 2.29 9.74
C ASP A 11 -18.46 1.61 8.56
N SER A 12 -18.37 2.19 7.35
CA SER A 12 -18.95 1.60 6.13
C SER A 12 -18.12 1.90 4.89
N PHE A 13 -18.28 1.07 3.85
CA PHE A 13 -17.67 1.29 2.54
C PHE A 13 -18.14 2.60 1.89
N ASP A 14 -19.44 2.92 1.97
CA ASP A 14 -19.96 4.19 1.44
C ASP A 14 -19.32 5.40 2.12
N ALA A 15 -19.11 5.34 3.44
CA ALA A 15 -18.38 6.38 4.16
C ALA A 15 -16.90 6.44 3.75
N LEU A 16 -16.26 5.30 3.46
CA LEU A 16 -14.88 5.24 2.96
C LEU A 16 -14.73 5.98 1.63
N LEU A 17 -15.68 5.79 0.71
CA LEU A 17 -15.69 6.44 -0.60
C LEU A 17 -16.08 7.93 -0.54
N ARG A 18 -17.10 8.27 0.24
CA ARG A 18 -17.65 9.64 0.23
C ARG A 18 -16.92 10.62 1.13
N THR A 19 -16.19 10.14 2.14
CA THR A 19 -15.46 11.03 3.03
C THR A 19 -14.32 11.68 2.23
N PRO A 20 -14.28 13.02 2.12
CA PRO A 20 -13.20 13.69 1.41
C PRO A 20 -11.91 13.67 2.23
N PHE A 21 -10.78 13.66 1.53
CA PHE A 21 -9.50 14.03 2.12
C PHE A 21 -9.44 15.54 2.29
N GLU A 22 -9.21 16.01 3.52
CA GLU A 22 -9.20 17.43 3.87
C GLU A 22 -8.18 17.72 4.95
N GLY A 23 -7.50 18.87 4.84
CA GLY A 23 -6.50 19.31 5.81
C GLY A 23 -5.35 18.32 5.91
N ALA A 24 -5.13 17.79 7.12
CA ALA A 24 -4.09 16.79 7.37
C ALA A 24 -4.54 15.35 7.04
N CYS A 25 -5.85 15.10 6.87
CA CYS A 25 -6.37 13.75 6.69
C CYS A 25 -6.11 13.25 5.27
N ASN A 26 -5.19 12.30 5.14
CA ASN A 26 -4.79 11.69 3.87
C ASN A 26 -4.89 10.16 3.85
N ALA A 27 -5.45 9.56 4.91
CA ALA A 27 -5.81 8.14 4.90
C ALA A 27 -7.09 7.87 5.70
N LEU A 28 -7.96 7.04 5.12
CA LEU A 28 -9.21 6.58 5.70
C LEU A 28 -9.17 5.07 5.88
N ARG A 29 -9.60 4.60 7.04
CA ARG A 29 -9.73 3.17 7.35
C ARG A 29 -11.19 2.83 7.55
N TRP A 30 -11.72 1.92 6.75
CA TRP A 30 -12.95 1.22 7.10
C TRP A 30 -12.64 0.12 8.11
N ARG A 31 -13.02 0.36 9.37
CA ARG A 31 -12.77 -0.61 10.44
C ARG A 31 -13.85 -1.67 10.47
N ARG A 32 -13.44 -2.94 10.43
CA ARG A 32 -14.35 -4.09 10.48
C ARG A 32 -13.69 -5.34 11.04
N GLU A 33 -14.50 -6.23 11.56
CA GLU A 33 -14.10 -7.59 11.93
C GLU A 33 -14.65 -8.53 10.86
N LEU A 34 -13.76 -9.20 10.14
CA LEU A 34 -14.13 -10.12 9.09
C LEU A 34 -14.32 -11.54 9.64
N LYS A 35 -15.29 -12.26 9.07
CA LYS A 35 -15.54 -13.67 9.38
C LYS A 35 -15.02 -14.53 8.24
N GLY A 36 -14.49 -15.69 8.58
CA GLY A 36 -13.96 -16.66 7.63
C GLY A 36 -12.52 -17.02 7.92
N ASP A 37 -12.04 -18.03 7.19
CA ASP A 37 -10.66 -18.50 7.27
C ASP A 37 -9.91 -18.08 6.00
N PHE A 38 -9.24 -16.92 6.06
CA PHE A 38 -8.48 -16.38 4.93
C PHE A 38 -7.15 -17.12 4.73
N ASP A 39 -6.61 -17.72 5.79
CA ASP A 39 -5.42 -18.56 5.71
C ASP A 39 -5.73 -19.87 4.96
N GLU A 40 -6.93 -20.45 5.13
CA GLU A 40 -7.40 -21.59 4.34
C GLU A 40 -7.46 -21.24 2.84
N VAL A 41 -8.02 -20.07 2.48
CA VAL A 41 -8.05 -19.61 1.08
C VAL A 41 -6.63 -19.54 0.52
N LEU A 42 -5.73 -18.90 1.25
CA LEU A 42 -4.34 -18.74 0.83
C LEU A 42 -3.60 -20.08 0.71
N ALA A 43 -3.85 -21.02 1.63
CA ALA A 43 -3.23 -22.34 1.63
C ALA A 43 -3.77 -23.29 0.54
N ALA A 44 -4.98 -23.03 0.04
CA ALA A 44 -5.60 -23.83 -1.01
C ALA A 44 -5.14 -23.45 -2.43
N LEU A 45 -4.48 -22.28 -2.59
CA LEU A 45 -3.97 -21.83 -3.88
C LEU A 45 -2.74 -22.64 -4.31
N ASP A 46 -2.70 -23.01 -5.59
CA ASP A 46 -1.48 -23.57 -6.21
C ASP A 46 -0.59 -22.41 -6.68
N LEU A 47 0.42 -22.09 -5.88
CA LEU A 47 1.20 -20.87 -6.01
C LEU A 47 2.57 -21.16 -6.63
N THR A 48 2.80 -20.62 -7.83
CA THR A 48 4.02 -20.85 -8.62
C THR A 48 4.87 -19.60 -8.80
N GLU A 49 4.29 -18.42 -8.64
CA GLU A 49 4.95 -17.11 -8.81
C GLU A 49 5.02 -16.35 -7.49
N ASP A 50 5.95 -15.40 -7.35
CA ASP A 50 6.09 -14.61 -6.12
C ASP A 50 4.91 -13.65 -5.91
N ILE A 51 4.30 -13.16 -6.98
CA ILE A 51 3.07 -12.38 -6.97
C ILE A 51 2.11 -13.08 -7.92
N GLN A 52 1.05 -13.67 -7.39
CA GLN A 52 0.08 -14.40 -8.19
C GLN A 52 -1.32 -13.82 -7.99
N PRO A 53 -1.96 -13.30 -9.05
CA PRO A 53 -3.37 -12.93 -9.01
C PRO A 53 -4.25 -14.12 -8.62
N VAL A 54 -5.22 -13.86 -7.76
CA VAL A 54 -6.21 -14.84 -7.33
C VAL A 54 -7.45 -14.69 -8.20
N ASP A 55 -7.74 -15.72 -8.97
CA ASP A 55 -8.86 -15.76 -9.89
C ASP A 55 -10.22 -15.80 -9.17
N GLU A 56 -11.18 -14.99 -9.64
CA GLU A 56 -12.51 -14.91 -9.03
C GLU A 56 -13.34 -16.19 -9.25
N ASP A 57 -13.22 -16.85 -10.40
CA ASP A 57 -13.94 -18.10 -10.66
C ASP A 57 -13.39 -19.22 -9.80
N TRP A 58 -12.06 -19.27 -9.60
CA TRP A 58 -11.44 -20.14 -8.63
C TRP A 58 -11.98 -19.89 -7.21
N LEU A 59 -12.10 -18.64 -6.76
CA LEU A 59 -12.66 -18.32 -5.43
C LEU A 59 -14.11 -18.81 -5.27
N ARG A 60 -14.91 -18.80 -6.34
CA ARG A 60 -16.30 -19.29 -6.33
C ARG A 60 -16.38 -20.81 -6.24
N ASP A 61 -15.50 -21.51 -6.95
CA ASP A 61 -15.57 -22.96 -7.14
C ASP A 61 -14.65 -23.77 -6.20
N ALA A 62 -13.73 -23.12 -5.50
CA ALA A 62 -12.77 -23.77 -4.61
C ALA A 62 -13.46 -24.64 -3.56
N ALA A 63 -12.95 -25.86 -3.39
CA ALA A 63 -13.44 -26.83 -2.41
C ALA A 63 -12.96 -26.49 -0.99
N LEU A 64 -13.47 -25.38 -0.45
CA LEU A 64 -13.14 -24.87 0.88
C LEU A 64 -14.10 -25.37 1.96
N SER A 65 -13.70 -25.27 3.23
CA SER A 65 -14.56 -25.45 4.39
C SER A 65 -15.67 -24.39 4.45
N PRO A 66 -16.68 -24.54 5.34
CA PRO A 66 -17.64 -23.45 5.57
C PRO A 66 -17.00 -22.11 5.93
N ASN A 67 -15.88 -22.09 6.67
CA ASN A 67 -15.19 -20.86 7.02
C ASN A 67 -14.35 -20.30 5.86
N GLY A 68 -13.70 -21.16 5.07
CA GLY A 68 -13.00 -20.73 3.86
C GLY A 68 -13.97 -20.16 2.82
N ARG A 69 -15.17 -20.75 2.65
CA ARG A 69 -16.22 -20.17 1.79
C ARG A 69 -16.73 -18.81 2.29
N LEU A 70 -16.80 -18.60 3.60
CA LEU A 70 -17.09 -17.27 4.17
C LEU A 70 -15.99 -16.27 3.80
N ALA A 71 -14.71 -16.63 3.95
CA ALA A 71 -13.60 -15.78 3.54
C ALA A 71 -13.64 -15.47 2.04
N ALA A 72 -13.82 -16.47 1.18
CA ALA A 72 -13.97 -16.29 -0.27
C ALA A 72 -15.13 -15.33 -0.62
N SER A 73 -16.27 -15.45 0.08
CA SER A 73 -17.40 -14.53 -0.14
C SER A 73 -17.08 -13.07 0.23
N VAL A 74 -16.27 -12.84 1.28
CA VAL A 74 -15.82 -11.50 1.67
C VAL A 74 -14.86 -10.92 0.62
N LEU A 75 -13.90 -11.73 0.15
CA LEU A 75 -12.95 -11.32 -0.89
C LEU A 75 -13.67 -10.90 -2.18
N LEU A 76 -14.61 -11.72 -2.64
CA LEU A 76 -15.43 -11.44 -3.82
C LEU A 76 -16.29 -10.18 -3.64
N GLU A 77 -16.86 -9.98 -2.45
CA GLU A 77 -17.66 -8.80 -2.16
C GLU A 77 -16.81 -7.52 -2.17
N ASP A 78 -15.60 -7.54 -1.60
CA ASP A 78 -14.72 -6.37 -1.61
C ASP A 78 -14.22 -6.02 -3.02
N LEU A 79 -13.91 -7.02 -3.85
CA LEU A 79 -13.62 -6.82 -5.28
C LEU A 79 -14.81 -6.16 -5.98
N ARG A 80 -16.01 -6.72 -5.79
CA ARG A 80 -17.25 -6.18 -6.37
C ARG A 80 -17.53 -4.74 -5.95
N LEU A 81 -17.37 -4.42 -4.66
CA LEU A 81 -17.60 -3.08 -4.12
C LEU A 81 -16.68 -2.04 -4.76
N LEU A 82 -15.41 -2.36 -4.97
CA LEU A 82 -14.45 -1.48 -5.63
C LEU A 82 -14.72 -1.37 -7.14
N GLN A 83 -14.99 -2.49 -7.82
CA GLN A 83 -15.39 -2.49 -9.24
C GLN A 83 -16.64 -1.63 -9.49
N ASP A 84 -17.68 -1.78 -8.65
CA ASP A 84 -18.91 -0.97 -8.72
C ASP A 84 -18.64 0.53 -8.49
N ALA A 85 -17.58 0.86 -7.74
CA ALA A 85 -17.13 2.23 -7.52
C ALA A 85 -16.22 2.77 -8.63
N GLY A 86 -15.96 1.98 -9.68
CA GLY A 86 -15.16 2.36 -10.85
C GLY A 86 -13.66 2.14 -10.69
N HIS A 87 -13.26 1.34 -9.70
CA HIS A 87 -11.88 0.93 -9.49
C HIS A 87 -11.56 -0.38 -10.22
N GLU A 88 -10.27 -0.69 -10.37
CA GLU A 88 -9.77 -1.92 -11.01
C GLU A 88 -9.01 -2.78 -9.99
N PRO A 89 -9.70 -3.34 -8.98
CA PRO A 89 -9.03 -4.02 -7.89
C PRO A 89 -8.46 -5.37 -8.32
N GLU A 90 -7.30 -5.70 -7.75
CA GLU A 90 -6.67 -7.01 -7.85
C GLU A 90 -6.56 -7.65 -6.47
N LEU A 91 -6.84 -8.95 -6.39
CA LEU A 91 -6.51 -9.77 -5.23
C LEU A 91 -5.28 -10.62 -5.56
N ASN A 92 -4.24 -10.50 -4.75
CA ASN A 92 -2.94 -11.11 -5.00
C ASN A 92 -2.47 -11.96 -3.82
N ALA A 93 -1.96 -13.15 -4.10
CA ALA A 93 -1.19 -13.97 -3.17
C ALA A 93 0.29 -13.67 -3.36
N ILE A 94 0.92 -13.08 -2.34
CA ILE A 94 2.23 -12.45 -2.45
C ILE A 94 3.22 -13.14 -1.50
N GLY A 95 4.24 -13.77 -2.06
CA GLY A 95 5.45 -14.18 -1.36
C GLY A 95 6.39 -12.99 -1.19
N ALA A 96 6.99 -12.53 -2.28
CA ALA A 96 7.94 -11.43 -2.28
C ALA A 96 7.73 -10.48 -3.47
N TYR A 97 8.19 -9.25 -3.30
CA TYR A 97 8.45 -8.30 -4.38
C TYR A 97 9.92 -8.33 -4.78
N PRO A 98 10.24 -8.00 -6.05
CA PRO A 98 11.60 -7.69 -6.45
C PRO A 98 12.20 -6.61 -5.53
N MET A 99 13.41 -6.86 -5.06
CA MET A 99 14.18 -5.89 -4.28
C MET A 99 15.05 -5.04 -5.19
N ASP A 100 15.15 -3.76 -4.87
CA ASP A 100 16.12 -2.86 -5.48
C ASP A 100 17.53 -3.29 -5.03
N PRO A 101 18.50 -3.43 -5.95
CA PRO A 101 19.88 -3.74 -5.57
C PRO A 101 20.57 -2.60 -4.79
N ASP A 102 20.07 -1.35 -4.85
CA ASP A 102 20.61 -0.25 -4.03
C ASP A 102 19.95 -0.25 -2.64
N GLU A 103 20.66 -0.81 -1.66
CA GLU A 103 20.18 -0.89 -0.27
C GLU A 103 20.05 0.48 0.41
N GLU A 104 20.75 1.50 -0.07
CA GLU A 104 20.76 2.81 0.57
C GLU A 104 19.82 3.83 -0.11
N LEU A 105 19.47 3.62 -1.38
CA LEU A 105 18.49 4.42 -2.14
C LEU A 105 17.43 3.53 -2.83
N PRO A 106 16.78 2.60 -2.09
CA PRO A 106 15.84 1.68 -2.70
C PRO A 106 14.61 2.41 -3.21
N THR A 107 14.15 1.99 -4.39
CA THR A 107 12.90 2.47 -5.01
C THR A 107 11.82 1.38 -5.07
N ASP A 108 12.09 0.22 -4.48
CA ASP A 108 11.12 -0.86 -4.35
C ASP A 108 10.04 -0.56 -3.30
N VAL A 109 8.99 -1.39 -3.31
CA VAL A 109 7.82 -1.24 -2.44
C VAL A 109 8.10 -1.50 -0.95
N TYR A 110 9.27 -2.01 -0.56
CA TYR A 110 9.65 -2.19 0.84
C TYR A 110 10.20 -0.91 1.45
N SER A 111 10.60 0.06 0.63
CA SER A 111 10.91 1.41 1.08
C SER A 111 9.63 2.21 1.33
N PHE A 112 9.65 3.18 2.24
CA PHE A 112 8.50 4.06 2.43
C PHE A 112 8.34 4.96 1.22
N HIS A 113 7.16 4.94 0.61
CA HIS A 113 6.86 5.68 -0.60
C HIS A 113 5.45 6.28 -0.54
N VAL A 114 5.20 7.18 -1.48
CA VAL A 114 3.85 7.63 -1.84
C VAL A 114 3.54 7.14 -3.25
N ASP A 115 2.28 6.78 -3.49
CA ASP A 115 1.82 6.49 -4.84
C ASP A 115 1.62 7.80 -5.62
N SER A 116 1.76 7.72 -6.94
CA SER A 116 1.49 8.84 -7.82
C SER A 116 0.68 8.44 -9.05
N ALA A 117 -0.09 9.38 -9.58
CA ALA A 117 -0.93 9.21 -10.75
C ALA A 117 -0.98 10.49 -11.60
N THR A 118 -1.38 10.33 -12.86
CA THR A 118 -1.55 11.45 -13.80
C THR A 118 -2.94 12.09 -13.72
N ALA A 119 -3.88 11.42 -13.06
CA ALA A 119 -5.26 11.85 -12.88
C ALA A 119 -5.73 11.58 -11.44
N PRO A 120 -6.84 12.23 -10.98
CA PRO A 120 -7.38 12.00 -9.65
C PRO A 120 -7.73 10.53 -9.42
N THR A 121 -7.12 9.93 -8.41
CA THR A 121 -7.39 8.58 -7.94
C THR A 121 -6.94 8.46 -6.49
N ASP A 122 -7.30 7.36 -5.84
CA ASP A 122 -6.85 6.98 -4.51
C ASP A 122 -6.45 5.50 -4.54
N THR A 123 -5.49 5.13 -3.70
CA THR A 123 -5.08 3.73 -3.56
C THR A 123 -5.95 3.04 -2.52
N PHE A 124 -6.45 1.84 -2.84
CA PHE A 124 -7.16 0.99 -1.88
C PHE A 124 -6.29 -0.19 -1.49
N LEU A 125 -6.21 -0.51 -0.20
CA LEU A 125 -5.39 -1.61 0.31
C LEU A 125 -6.09 -2.37 1.44
N CYS A 126 -6.16 -3.69 1.34
CA CYS A 126 -6.63 -4.57 2.41
C CYS A 126 -5.81 -5.86 2.44
N CYS A 127 -5.19 -6.16 3.59
CA CYS A 127 -4.51 -7.43 3.81
C CYS A 127 -5.45 -8.38 4.57
N TYR A 128 -5.65 -9.60 4.08
CA TYR A 128 -6.56 -10.59 4.68
C TYR A 128 -5.83 -11.70 5.44
N ALA A 129 -4.62 -12.04 5.02
CA ALA A 129 -3.77 -13.08 5.59
C ALA A 129 -2.29 -12.71 5.42
N GLY A 130 -1.40 -13.24 6.28
CA GLY A 130 0.03 -12.97 6.23
C GLY A 130 0.44 -11.58 6.74
N ARG A 131 1.60 -11.05 6.33
CA ARG A 131 2.09 -9.74 6.83
C ARG A 131 1.35 -8.56 6.18
N THR A 132 1.02 -7.56 6.98
CA THR A 132 0.29 -6.37 6.52
C THR A 132 1.23 -5.26 6.05
N SER A 133 0.78 -4.43 5.10
CA SER A 133 1.43 -3.15 4.81
C SER A 133 1.49 -2.25 6.04
N GLU A 134 2.44 -1.31 6.01
CA GLU A 134 2.69 -0.36 7.10
C GLU A 134 2.51 1.07 6.61
N GLY A 135 1.94 1.92 7.46
CA GLY A 135 1.88 3.36 7.26
C GLY A 135 2.91 4.10 8.09
N LEU A 136 3.34 5.25 7.58
CA LEU A 136 4.19 6.20 8.29
C LEU A 136 3.55 7.58 8.29
N ARG A 137 3.56 8.26 9.43
CA ARG A 137 3.00 9.61 9.53
C ARG A 137 3.89 10.59 8.80
N ARG A 138 3.30 11.62 8.21
CA ARG A 138 4.03 12.69 7.52
C ARG A 138 5.08 13.36 8.41
N ALA A 139 4.74 13.61 9.67
CA ALA A 139 5.65 14.20 10.66
C ALA A 139 6.82 13.30 11.05
N ASP A 140 6.69 11.98 10.82
CA ASP A 140 7.70 10.97 11.12
C ASP A 140 8.59 10.65 9.90
N ALA A 141 8.40 11.35 8.79
CA ALA A 141 9.09 11.10 7.53
C ALA A 141 9.84 12.32 7.01
N ILE A 142 10.89 12.08 6.22
CA ILE A 142 11.57 13.08 5.40
C ILE A 142 11.80 12.47 4.01
N ARG A 143 11.60 13.24 2.93
CA ARG A 143 11.86 12.71 1.58
C ARG A 143 13.33 12.32 1.46
N THR A 144 13.59 11.20 0.80
CA THR A 144 14.94 10.72 0.51
C THR A 144 15.79 11.82 -0.13
N VAL A 145 15.22 12.56 -1.08
CA VAL A 145 15.87 13.65 -1.81
C VAL A 145 16.15 14.91 -0.98
N ASP A 146 15.54 15.04 0.21
CA ASP A 146 15.76 16.17 1.12
C ASP A 146 16.82 15.86 2.19
N VAL A 147 17.29 14.61 2.28
CA VAL A 147 18.38 14.23 3.18
C VAL A 147 19.71 14.59 2.52
N PRO A 148 20.55 15.47 3.11
CA PRO A 148 21.75 15.99 2.45
C PRO A 148 22.70 14.91 1.93
N GLU A 149 22.94 13.86 2.71
CA GLU A 149 23.86 12.77 2.38
C GLU A 149 23.32 11.93 1.21
N LEU A 150 22.03 11.60 1.24
CA LEU A 150 21.36 10.83 0.18
C LEU A 150 21.25 11.64 -1.10
N ARG A 151 20.93 12.93 -1.00
CA ARG A 151 20.88 13.84 -2.13
C ARG A 151 22.24 14.02 -2.79
N ALA A 152 23.32 14.09 -2.03
CA ALA A 152 24.68 14.15 -2.56
C ALA A 152 25.03 12.87 -3.33
N ARG A 153 24.60 11.70 -2.85
CA ARG A 153 24.76 10.42 -3.56
C ARG A 153 23.96 10.38 -4.86
N LEU A 154 22.70 10.81 -4.84
CA LEU A 154 21.86 10.93 -6.04
C LEU A 154 22.49 11.86 -7.08
N LEU A 155 23.02 13.01 -6.67
CA LEU A 155 23.75 13.92 -7.56
C LEU A 155 25.01 13.28 -8.16
N ALA A 156 25.77 12.52 -7.35
CA ALA A 156 26.95 11.82 -7.82
C ALA A 156 26.59 10.74 -8.87
N SER A 157 25.51 10.00 -8.65
CA SER A 157 24.98 9.01 -9.60
C SER A 157 24.47 9.67 -10.90
N PHE A 158 23.86 10.85 -10.79
CA PHE A 158 23.40 11.62 -11.95
C PHE A 158 24.58 12.17 -12.79
N GLY A 159 25.69 12.54 -12.16
CA GLY A 159 26.91 13.02 -12.84
C GLY A 159 26.81 14.44 -13.42
N GLY A 160 25.74 15.18 -13.09
CA GLY A 160 25.48 16.55 -13.54
C GLY A 160 25.35 17.56 -12.38
N ALA A 161 25.00 18.79 -12.72
CA ALA A 161 24.68 19.82 -11.72
C ALA A 161 23.25 19.66 -11.20
N ASP A 162 23.03 20.20 -10.00
CA ASP A 162 21.69 20.37 -9.46
C ASP A 162 20.87 21.37 -10.30
N GLY A 163 19.57 21.14 -10.42
CA GLY A 163 18.64 21.95 -11.22
C GLY A 163 17.63 21.08 -11.98
N GLY A 164 16.96 21.66 -12.97
CA GLY A 164 15.81 21.03 -13.63
C GLY A 164 16.11 19.66 -14.28
N SER A 165 17.32 19.44 -14.80
CA SER A 165 17.71 18.12 -15.32
C SER A 165 17.87 17.07 -14.23
N PHE A 166 18.32 17.47 -13.04
CA PHE A 166 18.39 16.58 -11.89
C PHE A 166 16.99 16.28 -11.33
N GLU A 167 16.09 17.26 -11.31
CA GLU A 167 14.68 17.03 -10.93
C GLU A 167 13.97 16.05 -11.89
N ALA A 168 14.27 16.13 -13.19
CA ALA A 168 13.76 15.16 -14.16
C ALA A 168 14.31 13.75 -13.89
N PHE A 169 15.62 13.63 -13.63
CA PHE A 169 16.23 12.36 -13.24
C PHE A 169 15.60 11.74 -11.98
N LEU A 170 15.33 12.55 -10.95
CA LEU A 170 14.69 12.06 -9.73
C LEU A 170 13.30 11.48 -10.00
N LYS A 171 12.53 12.10 -10.89
CA LYS A 171 11.21 11.61 -11.30
C LYS A 171 11.31 10.34 -12.15
N GLU A 172 12.23 10.30 -13.11
CA GLU A 172 12.46 9.14 -13.98
C GLU A 172 12.93 7.92 -13.18
N THR A 173 13.64 8.15 -12.07
CA THR A 173 14.09 7.11 -11.15
C THR A 173 13.17 6.93 -9.95
N HIS A 174 12.03 7.61 -9.89
CA HIS A 174 11.05 7.62 -8.79
C HIS A 174 11.58 8.05 -7.42
N GLN A 175 12.85 8.46 -7.30
CA GLN A 175 13.50 8.81 -6.03
C GLN A 175 12.79 9.95 -5.29
N ASP A 176 12.05 10.81 -6.00
CA ASP A 176 11.25 11.89 -5.41
C ASP A 176 9.99 11.41 -4.66
N LEU A 177 9.58 10.15 -4.83
CA LEU A 177 8.44 9.51 -4.17
C LEU A 177 8.81 8.78 -2.88
N HIS A 178 10.11 8.63 -2.58
CA HIS A 178 10.58 7.84 -1.44
C HIS A 178 10.91 8.68 -0.22
N PHE A 179 10.78 8.04 0.95
CA PHE A 179 10.90 8.63 2.26
C PHE A 179 11.79 7.78 3.16
N VAL A 180 12.50 8.46 4.04
CA VAL A 180 13.19 7.84 5.18
C VAL A 180 12.51 8.24 6.48
N GLU A 181 12.58 7.33 7.44
CA GLU A 181 12.09 7.54 8.79
C GLU A 181 12.93 8.60 9.51
N ARG A 182 12.25 9.52 10.20
CA ARG A 182 12.91 10.43 11.14
C ARG A 182 13.30 9.67 12.41
N PRO A 183 14.30 10.16 13.17
CA PRO A 183 14.62 9.57 14.47
C PRO A 183 13.39 9.50 15.39
N GLY A 184 13.08 8.29 15.86
CA GLY A 184 11.92 8.05 16.74
C GLY A 184 10.59 7.85 16.01
N ALA A 185 10.60 7.80 14.68
CA ALA A 185 9.45 7.38 13.88
C ALA A 185 8.85 6.07 14.37
N ARG A 186 7.52 5.95 14.25
CA ARG A 186 6.79 4.74 14.62
C ARG A 186 5.84 4.35 13.50
N PRO A 187 6.30 3.52 12.55
CA PRO A 187 5.42 2.86 11.60
C PRO A 187 4.30 2.12 12.32
N PHE A 188 3.17 1.99 11.65
CA PHE A 188 2.05 1.23 12.18
C PHE A 188 1.49 0.28 11.12
N SER A 189 1.07 -0.91 11.57
CA SER A 189 0.41 -1.89 10.73
C SER A 189 -0.96 -1.40 10.29
N PHE A 190 -1.32 -1.68 9.03
CA PHE A 190 -2.66 -1.50 8.51
C PHE A 190 -3.69 -2.47 9.11
N GLY A 191 -3.23 -3.56 9.72
CA GLY A 191 -4.06 -4.61 10.30
C GLY A 191 -4.75 -5.47 9.25
N HIS A 192 -5.28 -6.61 9.68
CA HIS A 192 -6.03 -7.52 8.81
C HIS A 192 -7.49 -7.09 8.64
N GLY A 193 -8.00 -7.26 7.43
CA GLY A 193 -9.40 -7.01 7.07
C GLY A 193 -9.83 -5.54 7.12
N GLN A 194 -8.90 -4.62 7.40
CA GLN A 194 -9.15 -3.19 7.39
C GLN A 194 -8.94 -2.69 5.97
N LEU A 195 -10.00 -2.25 5.29
CA LEU A 195 -9.87 -1.65 3.96
C LEU A 195 -9.45 -0.19 4.13
N TRP A 196 -8.27 0.13 3.61
CA TRP A 196 -7.72 1.48 3.61
C TRP A 196 -7.96 2.14 2.26
N ARG A 197 -8.26 3.44 2.30
CA ARG A 197 -8.21 4.36 1.16
C ARG A 197 -7.14 5.40 1.46
N LEU A 198 -6.16 5.53 0.58
CA LEU A 198 -4.97 6.34 0.76
C LEU A 198 -4.91 7.43 -0.31
N ALA A 199 -4.54 8.64 0.09
CA ALA A 199 -4.35 9.73 -0.85
C ALA A 199 -3.13 9.47 -1.74
N VAL A 200 -3.29 9.74 -3.04
CA VAL A 200 -2.26 9.58 -4.09
C VAL A 200 -1.78 10.95 -4.57
N GLN A 201 -0.53 11.04 -4.99
CA GLN A 201 0.03 12.26 -5.56
C GLN A 201 -0.42 12.41 -7.01
N TYR A 202 -1.20 13.45 -7.32
CA TYR A 202 -1.56 13.82 -8.68
C TYR A 202 -1.70 15.34 -8.82
N PRO A 203 -1.67 15.91 -10.05
CA PRO A 203 -1.87 17.34 -10.25
C PRO A 203 -3.21 17.82 -9.67
N GLY A 204 -3.15 18.72 -8.67
CA GLY A 204 -4.33 19.27 -8.02
C GLY A 204 -4.90 18.45 -6.86
N ALA A 205 -4.15 17.43 -6.36
CA ALA A 205 -4.55 16.69 -5.17
C ALA A 205 -4.83 17.62 -3.97
N PRO A 206 -5.92 17.37 -3.20
CA PRO A 206 -6.36 18.27 -2.13
C PRO A 206 -5.51 18.18 -0.86
N VAL A 207 -4.76 17.08 -0.70
CA VAL A 207 -3.90 16.78 0.44
C VAL A 207 -2.61 16.13 -0.04
N GLU A 208 -1.59 16.06 0.82
CA GLU A 208 -0.38 15.29 0.55
C GLU A 208 -0.67 13.78 0.52
N ALA A 209 -0.02 13.05 -0.39
CA ALA A 209 -0.16 11.61 -0.50
C ALA A 209 0.30 10.86 0.77
N PHE A 210 -0.29 9.68 1.00
CA PHE A 210 -0.03 8.90 2.19
C PHE A 210 1.24 8.04 2.07
N ILE A 211 2.08 8.07 3.09
CA ILE A 211 3.36 7.35 3.11
C ILE A 211 3.13 5.94 3.64
N HIS A 212 3.46 4.93 2.83
CA HIS A 212 3.28 3.54 3.19
C HIS A 212 4.36 2.65 2.56
N ARG A 213 4.37 1.36 2.94
CA ARG A 213 5.22 0.34 2.33
C ARG A 213 4.61 -1.05 2.43
N ALA A 214 5.09 -1.95 1.59
CA ALA A 214 4.95 -3.39 1.79
C ALA A 214 5.82 -3.85 2.99
N PRO A 215 5.38 -4.86 3.76
CA PRO A 215 6.23 -5.47 4.77
C PRO A 215 7.36 -6.24 4.07
N ARG A 216 8.57 -6.21 4.63
CA ARG A 216 9.66 -7.09 4.18
C ARG A 216 9.27 -8.56 4.38
N HIS A 217 9.56 -9.37 3.38
CA HIS A 217 9.43 -10.82 3.45
C HIS A 217 10.73 -11.41 4.03
N GLU A 218 10.65 -12.04 5.20
CA GLU A 218 11.79 -12.69 5.85
C GLU A 218 11.80 -14.21 5.56
N PRO A 219 12.97 -14.88 5.60
CA PRO A 219 13.03 -16.33 5.46
C PRO A 219 12.12 -17.04 6.47
N GLY A 220 11.15 -17.79 5.96
CA GLY A 220 10.16 -18.51 6.78
C GLY A 220 8.83 -17.77 6.97
N ASP A 221 8.70 -16.53 6.48
CA ASP A 221 7.41 -15.86 6.40
C ASP A 221 6.50 -16.61 5.41
N GLY A 222 5.23 -16.72 5.78
CA GLY A 222 4.19 -17.17 4.87
C GLY A 222 3.91 -16.10 3.81
N ARG A 223 3.18 -16.50 2.77
CA ARG A 223 2.63 -15.54 1.80
C ARG A 223 1.57 -14.65 2.47
N ARG A 224 1.27 -13.52 1.85
CA ARG A 224 0.16 -12.65 2.22
C ARG A 224 -0.93 -12.64 1.16
N LEU A 225 -2.17 -12.45 1.59
CA LEU A 225 -3.31 -12.25 0.70
C LEU A 225 -3.70 -10.77 0.74
N LEU A 226 -3.50 -10.06 -0.36
CA LEU A 226 -3.65 -8.61 -0.45
C LEU A 226 -4.63 -8.24 -1.56
N LEU A 227 -5.63 -7.43 -1.23
CA LEU A 227 -6.37 -6.66 -2.24
C LEU A 227 -5.76 -5.26 -2.36
N ILE A 228 -5.56 -4.84 -3.61
CA ILE A 228 -5.07 -3.51 -3.98
C ILE A 228 -5.88 -2.95 -5.15
N SER A 229 -6.10 -1.64 -5.19
CA SER A 229 -6.61 -0.91 -6.37
C SER A 229 -6.03 0.48 -6.47
#